data_AF-A0A1S3YM58-F1
#
_entry.id   AF-A0A1S3YM58-F1
#
_cell.length_a   1.000
_cell.length_b   1.000
_cell.length_c   1.000
_cell.angle_alpha   90.00
_cell.angle_beta   90.00
_cell.angle_gamma   90.00
#
_symmetry.space_group_name_H-M   'P 1'
#
loop_
_entity.id
_entity.type
_entity.pdbx_description
1 polymer ?
#
loop_
_entity_poly.entity_id
_entity_poly.type
_entity_poly.pdbx_seq_one_letter_code
_entity_poly.pdbx_strand_id
1 'polypeptide(L)'
;MEYLTRVLKRMSDLPDFRHHPLCKATKLTHLIFADDSMVFCKGNLASITRVMEALNDFSAVTCLVENLEKSNIFLASMEEDEQARILQYTGFSKETLPIRYLGLPLSSMKWNKIECFQLVEKITAKIKQAYAKNFSYAGRLQVINAILFSIYNFWGAVSILPQSVLKEIDRKCRDYLGGQ
;
A
#
# COMPACT_ATOMS: atom_id res chain seq x y z
N MET A 1 -11.95 -7.04 12.91
CA MET A 1 -11.19 -5.78 12.70
C MET A 1 -11.71 -4.59 13.50
N GLU A 2 -13.02 -4.39 13.65
CA GLU A 2 -13.52 -3.26 14.47
C GLU A 2 -13.03 -3.31 15.93
N TYR A 3 -12.89 -4.51 16.50
CA TYR A 3 -12.30 -4.69 17.83
C TYR A 3 -10.86 -4.13 17.90
N LEU A 4 -9.99 -4.50 16.96
CA LEU A 4 -8.62 -3.97 16.86
C LEU A 4 -8.62 -2.44 16.79
N THR A 5 -9.51 -1.85 15.97
CA THR A 5 -9.66 -0.40 15.88
C THR A 5 -9.98 0.24 17.23
N ARG A 6 -10.87 -0.36 18.03
CA ARG A 6 -11.23 0.15 19.36
C ARG A 6 -10.06 0.04 20.34
N VAL A 7 -9.34 -1.08 20.33
CA VAL A 7 -8.17 -1.28 21.20
C VAL A 7 -7.05 -0.31 20.85
N LEU A 8 -6.70 -0.16 19.58
CA LEU A 8 -5.66 0.80 19.13
C LEU A 8 -6.03 2.25 19.48
N LYS A 9 -7.31 2.63 19.36
CA LYS A 9 -7.79 3.95 19.79
C LYS A 9 -7.63 4.14 21.30
N ARG A 10 -8.05 3.16 22.10
CA ARG A 10 -7.88 3.20 23.56
C ARG A 10 -6.40 3.32 23.96
N MET A 11 -5.52 2.56 23.31
CA MET A 11 -4.08 2.64 23.56
C MET A 11 -3.52 4.01 23.17
N SER A 12 -4.09 4.66 22.15
CA SER A 12 -3.64 5.98 21.72
C SER A 12 -4.03 7.14 22.65
N ASP A 13 -5.01 6.92 23.53
CA ASP A 13 -5.42 7.90 24.54
C ASP A 13 -4.55 7.84 25.81
N LEU A 14 -3.66 6.84 25.93
CA LEU A 14 -2.74 6.71 27.06
C LEU A 14 -1.64 7.79 27.02
N PRO A 15 -1.19 8.29 28.18
CA PRO A 15 -0.31 9.47 28.26
C PRO A 15 1.08 9.26 27.65
N ASP A 16 1.53 8.02 27.55
CA ASP A 16 2.82 7.65 26.99
C ASP A 16 2.79 7.24 25.52
N PHE A 17 1.59 7.16 24.92
CA PHE A 17 1.44 7.03 23.47
C PHE A 17 1.61 8.38 22.79
N ARG A 18 2.35 8.39 21.68
CA ARG A 18 2.46 9.55 20.80
C ARG A 18 2.16 9.14 19.36
N HIS A 19 1.36 9.94 18.67
CA HIS A 19 1.11 9.75 17.25
C HIS A 19 2.37 10.03 16.42
N HIS A 20 2.45 9.39 15.25
CA HIS A 20 3.44 9.72 14.23
C HIS A 20 3.36 11.22 13.90
N PRO A 21 4.49 11.94 13.69
CA PRO A 21 4.48 13.40 13.48
C PRO A 21 3.51 13.87 12.38
N LEU A 22 3.43 13.15 11.27
CA LEU A 22 2.51 13.45 10.16
C LEU A 22 1.05 13.06 10.42
N CYS A 23 0.79 12.25 11.45
CA CYS A 23 -0.54 11.76 11.81
C CYS A 23 -1.13 12.50 13.02
N LYS A 24 -0.38 13.44 13.63
CA LYS A 24 -0.77 14.10 14.87
C LYS A 24 -2.05 14.93 14.73
N ALA A 25 -2.22 15.63 13.60
CA ALA A 25 -3.40 16.47 13.37
C ALA A 25 -4.68 15.65 13.20
N THR A 26 -4.58 14.50 12.51
CA THR A 26 -5.71 13.60 12.25
C THR A 26 -5.91 12.56 13.34
N LYS A 27 -4.98 12.47 14.31
CA LYS A 27 -4.88 11.38 15.30
C LYS A 27 -4.94 9.99 14.65
N LEU A 28 -4.41 9.86 13.44
CA LEU A 28 -4.43 8.59 12.73
C LEU A 28 -3.51 7.58 13.45
N THR A 29 -4.05 6.41 13.75
CA THR A 29 -3.33 5.32 14.41
C THR A 29 -3.24 4.07 13.54
N HIS A 30 -4.18 3.85 12.63
CA HIS A 30 -4.16 2.70 11.74
C HIS A 30 -4.98 2.92 10.48
N LEU A 31 -4.68 2.11 9.46
CA LEU A 31 -5.48 1.88 8.27
C LEU A 31 -5.68 0.37 8.15
N ILE A 32 -6.91 -0.07 7.89
CA ILE A 32 -7.23 -1.50 7.77
C ILE A 32 -8.07 -1.68 6.51
N PHE A 33 -7.68 -2.66 5.69
CA PHE A 33 -8.45 -3.12 4.54
C PHE A 33 -8.40 -4.64 4.49
N ALA A 34 -9.54 -5.29 4.71
CA ALA A 34 -9.63 -6.76 4.87
C ALA A 34 -8.62 -7.27 5.92
N ASP A 35 -7.65 -8.07 5.49
CA ASP A 35 -6.56 -8.66 6.29
C ASP A 35 -5.29 -7.79 6.31
N ASP A 36 -5.16 -6.83 5.40
CA ASP A 36 -4.03 -5.90 5.38
C ASP A 36 -4.24 -4.75 6.37
N SER A 37 -3.30 -4.56 7.29
CA SER A 37 -3.33 -3.45 8.24
C SER A 37 -2.01 -2.70 8.31
N MET A 38 -2.09 -1.39 8.50
CA MET A 38 -0.96 -0.52 8.82
C MET A 38 -1.24 0.18 10.13
N VAL A 39 -0.27 0.17 11.03
CA VAL A 39 -0.34 0.86 12.32
C VAL A 39 0.72 1.96 12.36
N PHE A 40 0.33 3.15 12.83
CA PHE A 40 1.13 4.35 12.86
C PHE A 40 1.27 4.85 14.29
N CYS A 41 2.50 5.04 14.74
CA CYS A 41 2.81 5.66 16.01
C CYS A 41 4.14 6.43 15.92
N LYS A 42 4.49 7.17 16.97
CA LYS A 42 5.83 7.77 17.07
C LYS A 42 6.87 6.65 17.20
N GLY A 43 7.98 6.80 16.50
CA GLY A 43 9.14 5.90 16.62
C GLY A 43 9.83 6.06 17.97
N ASN A 44 9.23 5.51 19.02
CA ASN A 44 9.82 5.38 20.34
C ASN A 44 9.28 4.12 21.01
N LEU A 45 10.03 3.60 21.99
CA LEU A 45 9.66 2.33 22.61
C LEU A 45 8.29 2.40 23.30
N ALA A 46 7.97 3.51 23.98
CA ALA A 46 6.70 3.67 24.70
C ALA A 46 5.47 3.53 23.78
N SER A 47 5.43 4.22 22.63
CA SER A 47 4.28 4.14 21.72
C SER A 47 4.20 2.77 21.04
N ILE A 48 5.34 2.17 20.73
CA ILE A 48 5.41 0.84 20.13
C ILE A 48 4.96 -0.24 21.12
N THR A 49 5.33 -0.14 22.39
CA THR A 49 4.83 -1.02 23.45
C THR A 49 3.30 -1.01 23.51
N ARG A 50 2.68 0.18 23.46
CA ARG A 50 1.23 0.33 23.41
C ARG A 50 0.59 -0.30 22.18
N VAL A 51 1.25 -0.22 21.02
CA VAL A 51 0.80 -0.92 19.81
C VAL A 51 0.86 -2.43 20.02
N MET A 52 1.99 -2.96 20.49
CA MET A 52 2.15 -4.42 20.71
C MET A 52 1.16 -4.95 21.75
N GLU A 53 0.87 -4.19 22.82
CA GLU A 53 -0.18 -4.53 23.77
C GLU A 53 -1.57 -4.60 23.11
N ALA A 54 -1.88 -3.68 22.19
CA ALA A 54 -3.13 -3.74 21.44
C ALA A 54 -3.23 -4.99 20.55
N LEU A 55 -2.14 -5.35 19.87
CA LEU A 55 -2.09 -6.54 19.01
C LEU A 55 -2.19 -7.83 19.84
N ASN A 56 -1.53 -7.89 20.99
CA ASN A 56 -1.60 -9.02 21.91
C ASN A 56 -2.99 -9.20 22.51
N ASP A 57 -3.65 -8.10 22.91
CA ASP A 57 -5.03 -8.13 23.39
C ASP A 57 -6.00 -8.57 22.29
N PHE A 58 -5.82 -8.06 21.07
CA PHE A 58 -6.58 -8.51 19.91
C PHE A 58 -6.42 -10.01 19.65
N SER A 59 -5.19 -10.50 19.69
CA SER A 59 -4.85 -11.91 19.52
C SER A 59 -5.45 -12.79 20.62
N ALA A 60 -5.38 -12.36 21.88
CA ALA A 60 -5.95 -13.10 22.99
C ALA A 60 -7.48 -13.28 22.88
N VAL A 61 -8.18 -12.28 22.36
CA VAL A 61 -9.66 -12.31 22.24
C VAL A 61 -10.11 -13.01 20.97
N THR A 62 -9.40 -12.83 19.86
CA THR A 62 -9.83 -13.33 18.54
C THR A 62 -9.15 -14.63 18.12
N CYS A 63 -8.09 -15.04 18.83
CA CYS A 63 -7.17 -16.10 18.44
C CYS A 63 -6.49 -15.87 17.07
N LEU A 64 -6.49 -14.63 16.57
CA LEU A 64 -5.80 -14.24 15.34
C LEU A 64 -4.44 -13.65 15.69
N VAL A 65 -3.38 -14.24 15.16
CA VAL A 65 -2.00 -13.84 15.41
C VAL A 65 -1.40 -13.17 14.19
N GLU A 66 -0.60 -12.13 14.42
CA GLU A 66 0.24 -11.48 13.41
C GLU A 66 1.09 -12.52 12.67
N ASN A 67 1.15 -12.43 11.34
CA ASN A 67 2.11 -13.23 10.58
C ASN A 67 3.46 -12.50 10.53
N LEU A 68 4.40 -12.88 11.40
CA LEU A 68 5.72 -12.24 11.48
C LEU A 68 6.54 -12.28 10.19
N GLU A 69 6.29 -13.23 9.28
CA GLU A 69 6.98 -13.29 7.99
C GLU A 69 6.44 -12.26 6.99
N LYS A 70 5.18 -11.82 7.16
CA LYS A 70 4.53 -10.82 6.32
C LYS A 70 4.47 -9.43 6.97
N SER A 71 4.58 -9.37 8.29
CA SER A 71 4.52 -8.13 9.06
C SER A 71 5.91 -7.49 9.15
N ASN A 72 6.03 -6.31 8.55
CA ASN A 72 7.26 -5.53 8.53
C ASN A 72 7.09 -4.21 9.27
N ILE A 73 8.19 -3.68 9.80
CA ILE A 73 8.24 -2.37 10.45
C ILE A 73 9.09 -1.39 9.64
N PHE A 74 8.57 -0.17 9.51
CA PHE A 74 9.24 0.94 8.83
C PHE A 74 9.65 1.97 9.86
N LEU A 75 10.96 2.16 10.00
CA LEU A 75 11.56 3.08 10.96
C LEU A 75 12.26 4.20 10.18
N ALA A 76 11.87 5.45 10.44
CA ALA A 76 12.42 6.62 9.76
C ALA A 76 12.90 7.64 10.79
N SER A 77 14.06 8.24 10.53
CA SER A 77 14.65 9.31 11.36
C SER A 77 14.85 8.89 12.82
N MET A 78 15.48 7.73 13.04
CA MET A 78 15.80 7.18 14.35
C MET A 78 17.26 6.74 14.40
N GLU A 79 17.89 6.79 15.58
CA GLU A 79 19.25 6.26 15.80
C GLU A 79 19.28 4.74 15.67
N GLU A 80 20.40 4.17 15.20
CA GLU A 80 20.54 2.73 14.94
C GLU A 80 20.31 1.89 16.20
N ASP A 81 20.81 2.34 17.35
CA ASP A 81 20.63 1.65 18.63
C ASP A 81 19.16 1.57 19.05
N GLU A 82 18.38 2.64 18.84
CA GLU A 82 16.95 2.63 19.13
C GLU A 82 16.18 1.72 18.18
N GLN A 83 16.56 1.71 16.89
CA GLN A 83 15.97 0.80 15.92
C GLN A 83 16.24 -0.66 16.29
N ALA A 84 17.47 -1.01 16.66
CA ALA A 84 17.84 -2.36 17.07
C ALA A 84 17.03 -2.82 18.29
N ARG A 85 16.85 -1.96 19.30
CA ARG A 85 16.02 -2.24 20.47
C ARG A 85 14.57 -2.48 20.12
N ILE A 86 14.00 -1.70 19.20
CA ILE A 86 12.62 -1.87 18.74
C ILE A 86 12.46 -3.18 17.99
N LEU A 87 13.36 -3.51 17.07
CA LEU A 87 13.31 -4.76 16.29
C LEU A 87 13.42 -5.99 17.19
N GLN A 88 14.33 -5.94 18.17
CA GLN A 88 14.46 -7.00 19.17
C GLN A 88 13.18 -7.15 20.02
N TYR A 89 12.53 -6.03 20.37
CA TYR A 89 11.31 -6.04 21.17
C TYR A 89 10.09 -6.55 20.41
N THR A 90 9.91 -6.12 19.16
CA THR A 90 8.70 -6.47 18.37
C THR A 90 8.82 -7.81 17.65
N GLY A 91 10.04 -8.22 17.29
CA GLY A 91 10.28 -9.40 16.46
C GLY A 91 9.94 -9.21 14.98
N PHE A 92 9.55 -8.01 14.55
CA PHE A 92 9.28 -7.70 13.14
C PHE A 92 10.56 -7.48 12.35
N SER A 93 10.50 -7.79 11.05
CA SER A 93 11.59 -7.47 10.12
C SER A 93 11.54 -5.99 9.73
N LYS A 94 12.71 -5.34 9.68
CA LYS A 94 12.83 -3.97 9.16
C LYS A 94 12.74 -4.00 7.63
N GLU A 95 11.89 -3.16 7.06
CA GLU A 95 11.80 -2.99 5.60
C GLU A 95 11.95 -1.52 5.21
N THR A 96 12.26 -1.27 3.94
CA THR A 96 12.44 0.07 3.37
C THR A 96 11.45 0.32 2.23
N LEU A 97 10.94 1.54 2.15
CA LEU A 97 10.12 1.96 1.01
C LEU A 97 10.95 1.98 -0.28
N PRO A 98 10.33 1.76 -1.46
CA PRO A 98 8.90 1.58 -1.68
C PRO A 98 8.42 0.13 -1.45
N ILE A 99 7.21 -0.01 -0.89
CA ILE A 99 6.54 -1.30 -0.69
C ILE A 99 5.24 -1.39 -1.48
N ARG A 100 4.62 -2.58 -1.51
CA ARG A 100 3.30 -2.76 -2.12
C ARG A 100 2.22 -2.84 -1.04
N TYR A 101 1.18 -2.03 -1.21
CA TYR A 101 -0.02 -2.10 -0.39
C TYR A 101 -1.24 -2.00 -1.30
N LEU A 102 -2.17 -2.95 -1.18
CA LEU A 102 -3.37 -3.05 -2.03
C LEU A 102 -3.05 -3.04 -3.54
N GLY A 103 -1.89 -3.59 -3.92
CA GLY A 103 -1.42 -3.65 -5.30
C GLY A 103 -0.86 -2.34 -5.87
N LEU A 104 -0.73 -1.29 -5.04
CA LEU A 104 -0.12 -0.01 -5.39
C LEU A 104 1.24 0.16 -4.71
N PRO A 105 2.21 0.84 -5.36
CA PRO A 105 3.47 1.18 -4.72
C PRO A 105 3.24 2.31 -3.71
N LEU A 106 3.53 2.04 -2.44
CA LEU A 106 3.68 3.07 -1.42
C LEU A 106 5.12 3.53 -1.44
N SER A 107 5.32 4.75 -1.92
CA SER A 107 6.61 5.40 -2.01
C SER A 107 6.58 6.72 -1.26
N SER A 108 7.70 7.08 -0.65
CA SER A 108 7.89 8.42 -0.06
C SER A 108 8.09 9.50 -1.13
N MET A 109 8.31 9.10 -2.39
CA MET A 109 8.51 9.97 -3.53
C MET A 109 7.38 9.84 -4.56
N LYS A 110 7.32 10.78 -5.51
CA LYS A 110 6.44 10.66 -6.68
C LYS A 110 6.75 9.37 -7.44
N TRP A 111 5.72 8.70 -7.92
CA TRP A 111 5.88 7.45 -8.64
C TRP A 111 6.79 7.64 -9.85
N ASN A 112 7.82 6.81 -9.93
CA ASN A 112 8.74 6.79 -11.07
C ASN A 112 8.33 5.68 -12.07
N LYS A 113 9.03 5.59 -13.19
CA LYS A 113 8.72 4.62 -14.24
C LYS A 113 8.76 3.17 -13.73
N ILE A 114 9.66 2.86 -12.79
CA ILE A 114 9.82 1.51 -12.23
C ILE A 114 8.62 1.16 -11.36
N GLU A 115 8.17 2.09 -10.52
CA GLU A 115 7.01 1.89 -9.66
C GLU A 115 5.71 1.67 -10.47
N CYS A 116 5.61 2.34 -11.62
CA CYS A 116 4.50 2.15 -12.58
C CYS A 116 4.71 1.01 -13.59
N PHE A 117 5.84 0.30 -13.59
CA PHE A 117 6.10 -0.73 -14.60
C PHE A 117 5.06 -1.85 -14.56
N GLN A 118 4.71 -2.31 -13.36
CA GLN A 118 3.68 -3.34 -13.19
C GLN A 118 2.28 -2.85 -13.58
N LEU A 119 2.03 -1.54 -13.56
CA LEU A 119 0.83 -1.01 -14.18
C LEU A 119 0.86 -1.31 -15.68
N VAL A 120 1.90 -0.87 -16.39
CA VAL A 120 2.05 -1.09 -17.85
C VAL A 120 1.91 -2.58 -18.21
N GLU A 121 2.51 -3.48 -17.43
CA GLU A 121 2.35 -4.92 -17.63
C GLU A 121 0.91 -5.41 -17.46
N LYS A 122 0.22 -4.97 -16.39
CA LYS A 122 -1.20 -5.32 -16.17
C LYS A 122 -2.09 -4.84 -17.32
N ILE A 123 -1.84 -3.63 -17.83
CA ILE A 123 -2.57 -3.09 -18.99
C ILE A 123 -2.30 -3.95 -20.20
N THR A 124 -1.02 -4.21 -20.49
CA THR A 124 -0.60 -5.02 -21.63
C THR A 124 -1.20 -6.41 -21.58
N ALA A 125 -1.22 -7.05 -20.41
CA ALA A 125 -1.81 -8.36 -20.19
C ALA A 125 -3.33 -8.35 -20.43
N LYS A 126 -4.06 -7.35 -19.91
CA LYS A 126 -5.51 -7.20 -20.15
C LYS A 126 -5.83 -6.97 -21.63
N ILE A 127 -5.06 -6.12 -22.30
CA ILE A 127 -5.19 -5.86 -23.74
C ILE A 127 -4.98 -7.15 -24.53
N LYS A 128 -3.93 -7.92 -24.21
CA LYS A 128 -3.63 -9.21 -24.86
C LYS A 128 -4.70 -10.27 -24.59
N GLN A 129 -5.22 -10.36 -23.36
CA GLN A 129 -6.29 -11.30 -23.02
C GLN A 129 -7.60 -10.94 -23.71
N ALA A 130 -7.90 -9.65 -23.81
CA ALA A 130 -9.07 -9.15 -24.52
C ALA A 130 -8.90 -9.15 -26.06
N TYR A 131 -7.71 -9.49 -26.56
CA TYR A 131 -7.45 -9.57 -27.99
C TYR A 131 -8.21 -10.75 -28.59
N ALA A 132 -9.35 -10.46 -29.20
CA ALA A 132 -9.98 -11.34 -30.16
C ALA A 132 -9.62 -10.85 -31.57
N LYS A 133 -9.04 -11.73 -32.40
CA LYS A 133 -8.68 -11.43 -33.80
C LYS A 133 -9.84 -10.85 -34.63
N ASN A 134 -11.08 -11.14 -34.23
CA ASN A 134 -12.29 -10.81 -34.98
C ASN A 134 -12.99 -9.52 -34.52
N PHE A 135 -12.41 -8.75 -33.60
CA PHE A 135 -13.02 -7.46 -33.23
C PHE A 135 -12.86 -6.43 -34.34
N SER A 136 -13.95 -5.71 -34.61
CA SER A 136 -13.93 -4.49 -35.41
C SER A 136 -13.08 -3.42 -34.73
N TYR A 137 -12.67 -2.39 -35.48
CA TYR A 137 -11.98 -1.24 -34.90
C TYR A 137 -12.75 -0.61 -33.73
N ALA A 138 -14.06 -0.45 -33.87
CA ALA A 138 -14.95 0.05 -32.82
C ALA A 138 -14.96 -0.86 -31.58
N GLY A 139 -14.98 -2.19 -31.78
CA GLY A 139 -14.88 -3.15 -30.68
C GLY A 139 -13.55 -3.04 -29.94
N ARG A 140 -12.43 -2.93 -30.67
CA ARG A 140 -11.09 -2.73 -30.08
C ARG A 140 -10.99 -1.42 -29.30
N LEU A 141 -11.56 -0.33 -29.83
CA LEU A 141 -11.61 0.96 -29.15
C LEU A 141 -12.42 0.87 -27.85
N GLN A 142 -13.56 0.19 -27.87
CA GLN A 142 -14.39 0.02 -26.68
C GLN A 142 -13.65 -0.77 -25.59
N VAL A 143 -12.92 -1.83 -25.97
CA VAL A 143 -12.08 -2.60 -25.03
C VAL A 143 -10.99 -1.72 -24.41
N ILE A 144 -10.29 -0.92 -25.22
CA ILE A 144 -9.27 0.01 -24.71
C ILE A 144 -9.89 1.01 -23.74
N ASN A 145 -10.99 1.65 -24.10
CA ASN A 145 -11.65 2.63 -23.25
C ASN A 145 -12.06 2.02 -21.90
N ALA A 146 -12.62 0.82 -21.89
CA ALA A 146 -12.99 0.12 -20.67
C ALA A 146 -11.77 -0.18 -19.78
N ILE A 147 -10.67 -0.64 -20.39
CA ILE A 147 -9.42 -0.93 -19.66
C ILE A 147 -8.85 0.37 -19.07
N LEU A 148 -8.64 1.40 -19.89
CA LEU A 148 -8.06 2.69 -19.48
C LEU A 148 -8.90 3.37 -18.39
N PHE A 149 -10.23 3.35 -18.52
CA PHE A 149 -11.13 3.90 -17.51
C PHE A 149 -10.98 3.18 -16.16
N SER A 150 -10.94 1.85 -16.16
CA SER A 150 -10.71 1.05 -14.93
C SER A 150 -9.37 1.39 -14.27
N ILE A 151 -8.32 1.58 -15.06
CA ILE A 151 -6.98 1.91 -14.55
C ILE A 151 -6.94 3.32 -13.97
N TYR A 152 -7.44 4.30 -14.72
CA TYR A 152 -7.42 5.69 -14.31
C TYR A 152 -8.20 5.88 -13.00
N ASN A 153 -9.37 5.23 -12.87
CA ASN A 153 -10.17 5.32 -11.65
C ASN A 153 -9.45 4.78 -10.41
N PHE A 154 -8.61 3.75 -10.56
CA PHE A 154 -7.89 3.17 -9.41
C PHE A 154 -6.53 3.85 -9.18
N TRP A 155 -5.67 3.91 -10.20
CA TRP A 155 -4.31 4.46 -10.06
C TRP A 155 -4.29 5.99 -10.05
N GLY A 156 -5.13 6.63 -10.87
CA GLY A 156 -5.21 8.10 -10.96
C GLY A 156 -5.82 8.76 -9.73
N ALA A 157 -6.56 8.01 -8.91
CA ALA A 157 -7.06 8.49 -7.62
C ALA A 157 -5.95 8.63 -6.55
N VAL A 158 -4.85 7.89 -6.69
CA VAL A 158 -3.79 7.82 -5.66
C VAL A 158 -2.59 8.69 -6.01
N SER A 159 -2.20 8.75 -7.29
CA SER A 159 -1.04 9.53 -7.72
C SER A 159 -1.14 9.95 -9.18
N ILE A 160 -0.45 11.04 -9.53
CA ILE A 160 -0.30 11.50 -10.90
C ILE A 160 0.69 10.58 -11.62
N LEU A 161 0.23 9.92 -12.69
CA LEU A 161 1.07 9.04 -13.50
C LEU A 161 2.14 9.84 -14.28
N PRO A 162 3.40 9.39 -14.32
CA PRO A 162 4.44 10.04 -15.11
C PRO A 162 4.10 10.06 -16.61
N GLN A 163 4.44 11.16 -17.29
CA GLN A 163 4.21 11.29 -18.73
C GLN A 163 4.87 10.18 -19.56
N SER A 164 6.02 9.67 -19.11
CA SER A 164 6.72 8.55 -19.77
C SER A 164 5.90 7.26 -19.74
N VAL A 165 5.18 7.01 -18.64
CA VAL A 165 4.29 5.84 -18.47
C VAL A 165 3.07 6.02 -19.36
N LEU A 166 2.46 7.20 -19.38
CA LEU A 166 1.30 7.50 -20.24
C LEU A 166 1.64 7.29 -21.73
N LYS A 167 2.79 7.82 -22.18
CA LYS A 167 3.26 7.61 -23.57
C LYS A 167 3.45 6.14 -23.92
N GLU A 168 3.91 5.34 -22.96
CA GLU A 168 4.10 3.91 -23.15
C GLU A 168 2.77 3.15 -23.23
N ILE A 169 1.79 3.52 -22.40
CA ILE A 169 0.42 3.00 -22.46
C ILE A 169 -0.22 3.36 -23.80
N ASP A 170 -0.14 4.64 -24.22
CA ASP A 170 -0.68 5.10 -25.50
C ASP A 170 -0.10 4.32 -26.68
N ARG A 171 1.21 4.02 -26.64
CA ARG A 171 1.85 3.17 -27.64
C ARG A 171 1.20 1.78 -27.69
N LYS A 172 1.05 1.11 -26.55
CA LYS A 172 0.40 -0.22 -26.47
C LYS A 172 -1.04 -0.21 -26.97
N CYS A 173 -1.79 0.85 -26.67
CA CYS A 173 -3.16 1.02 -27.17
C CYS A 173 -3.20 1.22 -28.69
N ARG A 174 -2.27 2.01 -29.26
CA ARG A 174 -2.16 2.17 -30.72
C ARG A 174 -1.82 0.86 -31.43
N ASP A 175 -0.87 0.09 -30.89
CA ASP A 175 -0.47 -1.21 -31.45
C ASP A 175 -1.69 -2.14 -31.53
N TYR A 176 -2.46 -2.23 -30.43
CA TYR A 176 -3.70 -3.03 -30.38
C TYR A 176 -4.79 -2.54 -31.35
N LEU A 177 -5.02 -1.22 -31.45
CA LEU A 177 -5.97 -0.67 -32.42
C LEU A 177 -5.58 -0.96 -33.87
N GLY A 178 -4.27 -0.98 -34.14
CA GLY A 178 -3.69 -1.36 -35.43
C GLY A 178 -3.76 -2.87 -35.72
N GLY A 179 -4.10 -3.69 -34.72
CA GLY A 179 -4.19 -5.15 -34.85
C GLY A 179 -2.85 -5.88 -34.76
N GLN A 180 -1.81 -5.22 -34.26
CA GLN A 180 -0.46 -5.77 -34.04
C GLN A 180 -0.33 -6.53 -32.72
#